data_AF-A0A1I1SGV4-F1
#
_entry.id   AF-A0A1I1SGV4-F1
#
_cell.length_a   1.000
_cell.length_b   1.000
_cell.length_c   1.000
_cell.angle_alpha   90.00
_cell.angle_beta   90.00
_cell.angle_gamma   90.00
#
_symmetry.space_group_name_H-M   'P 1'
#
loop_
_entity.id
_entity.type
_entity.pdbx_description
1 polymer ?
#
loop_
_entity_poly.entity_id
_entity_poly.type
_entity_poly.pdbx_seq_one_letter_code
_entity_poly.pdbx_strand_id
1 'polypeptide(L)'
;MLDFMFAILAVGLNGAVSQGAKAAGPGANLGAESAAGAGAENAGNEGLVAEPQTPSGKFTTAMEIRPILEATKASWVAVRVYDGQDLVYVTHLWSWRCGWAAMAISINGAPLQDWPLPPCHKDLATPNAVLEQDGLPYRAMPEGSVQTVKVRVVYDDLKVDEATFERGAVLIP
;
A
#
# COMPACT_ATOMS: atom_id res chain seq x y z
N MET A 1 -23.38 -36.97 -43.59
CA MET A 1 -24.59 -36.30 -44.11
C MET A 1 -25.12 -35.46 -42.95
N LEU A 2 -25.10 -34.14 -42.93
CA LEU A 2 -24.80 -33.14 -43.95
C LEU A 2 -24.35 -31.88 -43.19
N ASP A 3 -23.25 -31.29 -43.64
CA ASP A 3 -22.84 -29.92 -43.31
C ASP A 3 -23.93 -28.92 -43.71
N PHE A 4 -24.14 -27.89 -42.88
CA PHE A 4 -24.76 -26.64 -43.32
C PHE A 4 -24.02 -25.46 -42.69
N MET A 5 -22.99 -25.00 -43.40
CA MET A 5 -22.55 -23.61 -43.40
C MET A 5 -23.62 -22.75 -44.09
N PHE A 6 -23.95 -21.59 -43.52
CA PHE A 6 -24.36 -20.42 -44.28
C PHE A 6 -23.89 -19.13 -43.59
N ALA A 7 -23.00 -18.41 -44.29
CA ALA A 7 -22.71 -16.99 -44.10
C ALA A 7 -23.99 -16.16 -44.38
N ILE A 8 -24.16 -14.91 -43.95
CA ILE A 8 -23.58 -13.66 -44.48
C ILE A 8 -24.30 -12.54 -43.70
N LEU A 9 -23.61 -11.46 -43.29
CA LEU A 9 -24.06 -10.06 -43.52
C LEU A 9 -23.07 -9.06 -42.91
N ALA A 10 -22.25 -8.49 -43.80
CA ALA A 10 -21.53 -7.24 -43.60
C ALA A 10 -22.38 -6.10 -44.18
N VAL A 11 -22.55 -5.04 -43.40
CA VAL A 11 -23.10 -3.70 -43.74
C VAL A 11 -22.34 -2.75 -42.80
N GLY A 12 -21.81 -1.58 -43.16
CA GLY A 12 -21.79 -0.77 -44.36
C GLY A 12 -21.15 0.58 -43.96
N LEU A 13 -20.47 1.23 -44.90
CA LEU A 13 -19.72 2.49 -44.74
C LEU A 13 -20.58 3.66 -44.24
N ASN A 14 -19.98 4.58 -43.46
CA ASN A 14 -20.03 6.00 -43.79
C ASN A 14 -18.87 6.78 -43.16
N GLY A 15 -18.24 7.63 -43.97
CA GLY A 15 -17.01 8.35 -43.64
C GLY A 15 -17.20 9.78 -43.14
N ALA A 16 -16.09 10.51 -43.26
CA ALA A 16 -15.86 11.93 -43.00
C ALA A 16 -15.46 12.31 -41.55
N VAL A 17 -14.16 12.34 -41.30
CA VAL A 17 -13.56 13.40 -40.47
C VAL A 17 -12.44 14.08 -41.27
N SER A 18 -12.58 15.40 -41.28
CA SER A 18 -11.81 16.42 -41.97
C SER A 18 -10.37 16.55 -41.45
N GLN A 19 -9.46 16.91 -42.37
CA GLN A 19 -8.10 17.37 -42.12
C GLN A 19 -8.06 18.81 -41.58
N GLY A 20 -7.09 19.11 -40.71
CA GLY A 20 -6.61 20.46 -40.37
C GLY A 20 -6.61 20.68 -38.85
N ALA A 21 -5.55 21.13 -38.19
CA ALA A 21 -4.38 21.88 -38.64
C ALA A 21 -3.18 21.60 -37.71
N LYS A 22 -2.00 21.52 -38.33
CA LYS A 22 -0.69 21.53 -37.67
C LYS A 22 -0.25 22.99 -37.56
N ALA A 23 -0.24 23.55 -36.35
CA ALA A 23 0.40 24.81 -36.04
C ALA A 23 1.61 24.54 -35.15
N ALA A 24 2.80 24.53 -35.76
CA ALA A 24 4.07 24.59 -35.07
C ALA A 24 4.49 26.06 -35.00
N GLY A 25 4.50 26.63 -33.80
CA GLY A 25 5.11 27.92 -33.50
C GLY A 25 6.35 27.70 -32.61
N PRO A 26 7.53 28.23 -32.98
CA PRO A 26 8.71 28.20 -32.12
C PRO A 26 8.63 29.35 -31.10
N GLY A 27 8.54 28.99 -29.83
CA GLY A 27 8.53 29.93 -28.71
C GLY A 27 9.14 29.31 -27.47
N ALA A 28 10.45 29.06 -27.51
CA ALA A 28 11.22 28.72 -26.32
C ALA A 28 11.38 30.01 -25.50
N ASN A 29 10.65 30.12 -24.38
CA ASN A 29 10.91 31.10 -23.36
C ASN A 29 11.41 30.38 -22.10
N LEU A 30 12.59 30.80 -21.66
CA LEU A 30 13.31 30.33 -20.50
C LEU A 30 12.56 30.80 -19.25
N GLY A 31 12.00 29.86 -18.49
CA GLY A 31 11.46 30.08 -17.16
C GLY A 31 12.11 29.12 -16.19
N ALA A 32 13.02 29.63 -15.38
CA ALA A 32 13.56 28.93 -14.23
C ALA A 32 12.45 28.75 -13.19
N GLU A 33 12.00 27.51 -12.97
CA GLU A 33 11.25 27.14 -11.76
C GLU A 33 12.12 26.21 -10.91
N SER A 34 12.79 26.89 -9.98
CA SER A 34 13.33 26.44 -8.72
C SER A 34 12.79 25.08 -8.25
N ALA A 35 13.68 24.10 -8.18
CA ALA A 35 13.52 22.90 -7.37
C ALA A 35 13.34 23.30 -5.90
N ALA A 36 12.09 23.42 -5.46
CA ALA A 36 11.73 23.59 -4.06
C ALA A 36 10.61 22.59 -3.75
N GLY A 37 10.95 21.55 -2.99
CA GLY A 37 9.99 20.56 -2.54
C GLY A 37 10.54 19.20 -2.14
N ALA A 38 11.86 18.94 -2.23
CA ALA A 38 12.47 17.81 -1.57
C ALA A 38 12.76 18.20 -0.11
N GLY A 39 11.75 18.13 0.76
CA GLY A 39 11.93 18.62 2.13
C GLY A 39 10.73 18.45 3.05
N ALA A 40 10.09 17.28 3.06
CA ALA A 40 9.13 16.92 4.11
C ALA A 40 8.93 15.40 4.33
N GLU A 41 9.78 14.52 3.77
CA GLU A 41 9.53 13.06 3.81
C GLU A 41 10.41 12.27 4.80
N ASN A 42 11.41 12.86 5.44
CA ASN A 42 12.47 12.10 6.12
C ASN A 42 12.42 12.02 7.66
N ALA A 43 11.31 12.35 8.31
CA ALA A 43 11.23 12.29 9.78
C ALA A 43 11.07 10.87 10.39
N GLY A 44 11.43 9.81 9.66
CA GLY A 44 11.31 8.43 10.17
C GLY A 44 12.15 7.38 9.43
N ASN A 45 13.16 7.81 8.65
CA ASN A 45 13.97 6.92 7.82
C ASN A 45 15.48 7.06 8.08
N GLU A 46 15.87 7.79 9.13
CA GLU A 46 17.28 8.03 9.45
C GLU A 46 17.97 6.70 9.78
N GLY A 47 18.84 6.23 8.89
CA GLY A 47 19.64 5.03 9.09
C GLY A 47 19.13 3.75 8.40
N LEU A 48 18.00 3.77 7.70
CA LEU A 48 17.60 2.61 6.88
C LEU A 48 18.38 2.57 5.56
N VAL A 49 18.67 1.36 5.09
CA VAL A 49 19.37 1.09 3.84
C VAL A 49 18.49 0.22 2.97
N ALA A 50 18.34 0.58 1.70
CA ALA A 50 17.55 -0.20 0.76
C ALA A 50 18.15 -1.60 0.54
N GLU A 51 17.31 -2.63 0.61
CA GLU A 51 17.66 -4.02 0.36
C GLU A 51 17.51 -4.39 -1.14
N PRO A 52 18.32 -5.35 -1.65
CA PRO A 52 18.16 -5.86 -3.01
C PRO A 52 16.80 -6.50 -3.25
N GLN A 53 16.11 -6.03 -4.29
CA GLN A 53 14.77 -6.52 -4.66
C GLN A 53 14.83 -7.72 -5.59
N THR A 54 15.51 -8.80 -5.16
CA THR A 54 15.53 -10.06 -5.92
C THR A 54 14.36 -10.93 -5.48
N PRO A 55 13.44 -11.33 -6.38
CA PRO A 55 12.31 -12.18 -6.02
C PRO A 55 12.76 -13.44 -5.28
N SER A 56 12.19 -13.66 -4.11
CA SER A 56 12.51 -14.80 -3.25
C SER A 56 11.65 -16.03 -3.54
N GLY A 57 10.47 -15.82 -4.15
CA GLY A 57 9.40 -16.81 -4.23
C GLY A 57 8.70 -17.05 -2.88
N LYS A 58 9.02 -16.26 -1.85
CA LYS A 58 8.53 -16.42 -0.46
C LYS A 58 7.93 -15.13 0.11
N PHE A 59 7.71 -14.10 -0.73
CA PHE A 59 7.15 -12.82 -0.31
C PHE A 59 7.97 -12.11 0.77
N THR A 60 9.29 -12.11 0.61
CA THR A 60 10.23 -11.46 1.54
C THR A 60 10.87 -10.21 0.96
N THR A 61 10.28 -9.62 -0.08
CA THR A 61 10.76 -8.38 -0.71
C THR A 61 9.60 -7.45 -1.02
N ALA A 62 9.83 -6.13 -1.00
CA ALA A 62 8.82 -5.14 -1.39
C ALA A 62 8.30 -5.33 -2.81
N MET A 63 9.16 -5.77 -3.74
CA MET A 63 8.75 -6.11 -5.11
C MET A 63 7.63 -7.16 -5.12
N GLU A 64 7.69 -8.15 -4.24
CA GLU A 64 6.71 -9.24 -4.18
C GLU A 64 5.43 -8.82 -3.43
N ILE A 65 5.56 -8.08 -2.33
CA ILE A 65 4.42 -7.83 -1.42
C ILE A 65 3.64 -6.55 -1.73
N ARG A 66 4.26 -5.52 -2.30
CA ARG A 66 3.62 -4.20 -2.48
C ARG A 66 2.36 -4.29 -3.35
N PRO A 67 2.31 -5.04 -4.47
CA PRO A 67 1.08 -5.19 -5.24
C PRO A 67 -0.07 -5.84 -4.45
N ILE A 68 0.26 -6.77 -3.54
CA ILE A 68 -0.73 -7.43 -2.66
C ILE A 68 -1.25 -6.43 -1.64
N LEU A 69 -0.35 -5.67 -1.01
CA LEU A 69 -0.73 -4.64 -0.04
C LEU A 69 -1.54 -3.51 -0.67
N GLU A 70 -1.25 -3.11 -1.90
CA GLU A 70 -2.06 -2.14 -2.63
C GLU A 70 -3.48 -2.67 -2.85
N ALA A 71 -3.62 -3.91 -3.35
CA ALA A 71 -4.91 -4.53 -3.59
C ALA A 71 -5.72 -4.80 -2.31
N THR A 72 -5.04 -4.90 -1.16
CA THR A 72 -5.65 -5.19 0.14
C THR A 72 -5.60 -4.02 1.11
N LYS A 73 -5.42 -2.79 0.61
CA LYS A 73 -5.26 -1.57 1.42
C LYS A 73 -6.40 -1.35 2.41
N ALA A 74 -7.64 -1.70 2.02
CA ALA A 74 -8.81 -1.63 2.89
C ALA A 74 -8.75 -2.55 4.12
N SER A 75 -7.86 -3.55 4.14
CA SER A 75 -7.71 -4.53 5.22
C SER A 75 -6.42 -4.36 6.03
N TRP A 76 -5.67 -3.27 5.81
CA TRP A 76 -4.41 -3.03 6.53
C TRP A 76 -4.59 -2.96 8.04
N VAL A 77 -5.69 -2.35 8.50
CA VAL A 77 -6.02 -2.25 9.92
C VAL A 77 -7.46 -2.65 10.17
N ALA A 78 -7.73 -3.04 11.41
CA ALA A 78 -9.07 -3.22 11.93
C ALA A 78 -9.17 -2.66 13.35
N VAL A 79 -10.33 -2.16 13.73
CA VAL A 79 -10.66 -1.75 15.09
C VAL A 79 -11.74 -2.70 15.61
N ARG A 80 -11.57 -3.24 16.80
CA ARG A 80 -12.60 -4.09 17.44
C ARG A 80 -12.86 -3.60 18.85
N VAL A 81 -14.14 -3.53 19.24
CA VAL A 81 -14.49 -3.35 20.65
C VAL A 81 -14.44 -4.70 21.33
N TYR A 82 -13.56 -4.85 22.32
CA TYR A 82 -13.40 -6.09 23.06
C TYR A 82 -12.98 -5.80 24.49
N ASP A 83 -13.66 -6.42 25.46
CA ASP A 83 -13.35 -6.31 26.89
C ASP A 83 -13.19 -4.86 27.40
N GLY A 84 -14.09 -3.97 27.00
CA GLY A 84 -14.05 -2.56 27.44
C GLY A 84 -12.95 -1.73 26.76
N GLN A 85 -12.41 -2.19 25.64
CA GLN A 85 -11.28 -1.56 24.93
C GLN A 85 -11.53 -1.52 23.41
N ASP A 86 -10.93 -0.53 22.76
CA ASP A 86 -10.71 -0.57 21.32
C ASP A 86 -9.38 -1.27 21.04
N LEU A 87 -9.41 -2.40 20.34
CA LEU A 87 -8.22 -3.09 19.86
C LEU A 87 -7.94 -2.66 18.41
N VAL A 88 -6.80 -2.01 18.19
CA VAL A 88 -6.32 -1.63 16.85
C VAL A 88 -5.39 -2.72 16.34
N TYR A 89 -5.86 -3.51 15.38
CA TYR A 89 -5.12 -4.62 14.77
C TYR A 89 -4.31 -4.17 13.56
N VAL A 90 -3.11 -4.74 13.45
CA VAL A 90 -2.22 -4.68 12.27
C VAL A 90 -1.83 -6.09 11.81
N THR A 91 -2.62 -7.12 12.16
CA THR A 91 -2.31 -8.53 11.86
C THR A 91 -2.13 -8.79 10.36
N HIS A 92 -2.96 -8.16 9.52
CA HIS A 92 -2.84 -8.25 8.06
C HIS A 92 -1.47 -7.78 7.59
N LEU A 93 -1.06 -6.63 8.10
CA LEU A 93 0.23 -6.00 7.83
C LEU A 93 1.42 -6.87 8.29
N TRP A 94 1.36 -7.42 9.51
CA TRP A 94 2.37 -8.35 10.02
C TRP A 94 2.54 -9.62 9.17
N SER A 95 1.49 -10.03 8.45
CA SER A 95 1.52 -11.18 7.53
C SER A 95 2.29 -10.90 6.23
N TRP A 96 2.83 -9.69 6.05
CA TRP A 96 3.68 -9.30 4.92
C TRP A 96 4.97 -8.56 5.36
N ARG A 97 5.27 -8.55 6.67
CA ARG A 97 6.34 -7.73 7.26
C ARG A 97 7.74 -7.98 6.71
N CYS A 98 8.00 -9.13 6.10
CA CYS A 98 9.34 -9.50 5.64
C CYS A 98 9.86 -8.60 4.51
N GLY A 99 9.01 -7.88 3.78
CA GLY A 99 9.43 -6.91 2.77
C GLY A 99 9.41 -5.46 3.28
N TRP A 100 9.47 -5.25 4.59
CA TRP A 100 9.38 -3.92 5.22
C TRP A 100 10.69 -3.57 5.90
N ALA A 101 11.02 -2.27 5.89
CA ALA A 101 12.05 -1.69 6.73
C ALA A 101 11.47 -1.13 8.03
N ALA A 102 10.27 -0.52 7.98
CA ALA A 102 9.61 0.07 9.15
C ALA A 102 8.10 0.21 8.96
N MET A 103 7.37 0.38 10.08
CA MET A 103 5.97 0.80 10.09
C MET A 103 5.75 1.81 11.22
N ALA A 104 4.87 2.78 10.98
CA ALA A 104 4.40 3.71 12.01
C ALA A 104 2.89 3.91 11.90
N ILE A 105 2.25 4.21 13.03
CA ILE A 105 0.82 4.49 13.10
C ILE A 105 0.54 5.81 13.80
N SER A 106 -0.55 6.46 13.43
CA SER A 106 -1.09 7.64 14.09
C SER A 106 -2.56 7.39 14.40
N ILE A 107 -2.95 7.68 15.64
CA ILE A 107 -4.33 7.55 16.11
C ILE A 107 -4.87 8.95 16.35
N ASN A 108 -6.04 9.27 15.79
CA ASN A 108 -6.72 10.55 15.99
C ASN A 108 -5.85 11.78 15.63
N GLY A 109 -4.98 11.65 14.63
CA GLY A 109 -4.09 12.73 14.20
C GLY A 109 -2.92 13.01 15.15
N ALA A 110 -2.68 12.16 16.16
CA ALA A 110 -1.45 12.21 16.97
C ALA A 110 -0.19 12.05 16.08
N PRO A 111 0.99 12.47 16.55
CA PRO A 111 2.23 12.20 15.83
C PRO A 111 2.39 10.71 15.49
N LEU A 112 2.94 10.39 14.31
CA LEU A 112 3.25 9.02 13.94
C LEU A 112 4.15 8.40 15.02
N GLN A 113 3.77 7.21 15.49
CA GLN A 113 4.49 6.41 16.46
C GLN A 113 4.94 5.13 15.78
N ASP A 114 6.21 4.78 15.94
CA ASP A 114 6.74 3.54 15.39
C ASP A 114 5.97 2.32 15.92
N TRP A 115 5.76 1.37 15.02
CA TRP A 115 5.23 0.07 15.35
C TRP A 115 6.33 -0.97 15.21
N PRO A 116 6.81 -1.56 16.33
CA PRO A 116 7.84 -2.59 16.28
C PRO A 116 7.43 -3.76 15.40
N LEU A 117 8.27 -4.10 14.43
CA LEU A 117 8.08 -5.26 13.57
C LEU A 117 8.82 -6.44 14.18
N PRO A 118 8.15 -7.59 14.39
CA PRO A 118 8.84 -8.79 14.81
C PRO A 118 9.77 -9.30 13.70
N PRO A 119 10.76 -10.15 14.03
CA PRO A 119 11.68 -10.70 13.03
C PRO A 119 10.96 -11.37 11.86
N CYS A 120 11.56 -11.30 10.67
CA CYS A 120 11.19 -12.15 9.56
C CYS A 120 11.78 -13.55 9.75
N HIS A 121 10.96 -14.59 9.77
CA HIS A 121 11.38 -15.96 10.07
C HIS A 121 11.91 -16.68 8.82
N LYS A 122 13.01 -16.17 8.25
CA LYS A 122 13.55 -16.62 6.94
C LYS A 122 13.93 -18.11 6.89
N ASP A 123 14.12 -18.75 8.04
CA ASP A 123 14.39 -20.17 8.22
C ASP A 123 13.15 -21.06 8.05
N LEU A 124 11.94 -20.50 8.17
CA LEU A 124 10.69 -21.23 8.01
C LEU A 124 10.23 -21.30 6.54
N ALA A 125 9.33 -22.26 6.26
CA ALA A 125 8.68 -22.37 4.96
C ALA A 125 7.79 -21.14 4.64
N THR A 126 7.24 -20.51 5.67
CA THR A 126 6.39 -19.31 5.62
C THR A 126 7.01 -18.18 6.45
N PRO A 127 7.95 -17.38 5.89
CA PRO A 127 8.71 -16.41 6.68
C PRO A 127 7.89 -15.31 7.36
N ASN A 128 6.74 -14.98 6.77
CA ASN A 128 5.81 -13.99 7.32
C ASN A 128 4.84 -14.57 8.37
N ALA A 129 4.97 -15.84 8.77
CA ALA A 129 4.14 -16.39 9.84
C ALA A 129 4.24 -15.50 11.10
N VAL A 130 3.10 -15.25 11.74
CA VAL A 130 3.05 -14.57 13.04
C VAL A 130 3.04 -15.65 14.12
N LEU A 131 4.08 -15.68 14.93
CA LEU A 131 4.30 -16.67 15.97
C LEU A 131 3.94 -16.09 17.34
N GLU A 132 3.73 -16.94 18.34
CA GLU A 132 3.39 -16.48 19.69
C GLU A 132 4.47 -15.56 20.28
N GLN A 133 5.75 -15.88 20.04
CA GLN A 133 6.88 -15.07 20.49
C GLN A 133 7.02 -13.71 19.80
N ASP A 134 6.31 -13.48 18.68
CA ASP A 134 6.31 -12.19 17.99
C ASP A 134 5.49 -11.13 18.75
N GLY A 135 4.72 -11.56 19.75
CA GLY A 135 3.84 -10.71 20.54
C GLY A 135 2.50 -10.45 19.86
N LEU A 136 1.82 -9.38 20.29
CA LEU A 136 0.46 -9.09 19.88
C LEU A 136 0.45 -8.12 18.68
N PRO A 137 -0.18 -8.48 17.55
CA PRO A 137 -0.34 -7.60 16.40
C PRO A 137 -1.46 -6.56 16.60
N TYR A 138 -1.67 -6.11 17.85
CA TYR A 138 -2.65 -5.09 18.17
C TYR A 138 -2.20 -4.24 19.35
N ARG A 139 -2.79 -3.04 19.46
CA ARG A 139 -2.69 -2.18 20.65
C ARG A 139 -4.08 -1.96 21.23
N ALA A 140 -4.17 -1.99 22.55
CA ALA A 140 -5.36 -1.64 23.29
C ALA A 140 -5.43 -0.13 23.51
N MET A 141 -6.60 0.44 23.26
CA MET A 141 -6.94 1.83 23.47
C MET A 141 -8.21 1.90 24.32
N PRO A 142 -8.51 3.01 25.01
CA PRO A 142 -9.78 3.17 25.70
C PRO A 142 -10.97 2.94 24.75
N GLU A 143 -12.03 2.29 25.24
CA GLU A 143 -13.23 2.03 24.44
C GLU A 143 -13.76 3.31 23.78
N GLY A 144 -14.09 3.21 22.49
CA GLY A 144 -14.64 4.32 21.71
C GLY A 144 -13.66 5.47 21.46
N SER A 145 -12.39 5.36 21.85
CA SER A 145 -11.42 6.44 21.67
C SER A 145 -10.87 6.53 20.25
N VAL A 146 -10.83 5.42 19.49
CA VAL A 146 -10.21 5.39 18.16
C VAL A 146 -11.18 5.90 17.10
N GLN A 147 -10.92 7.07 16.52
CA GLN A 147 -11.76 7.68 15.49
C GLN A 147 -11.09 7.65 14.12
N THR A 148 -9.79 7.89 14.05
CA THR A 148 -9.00 7.75 12.82
C THR A 148 -7.73 6.96 13.07
N VAL A 149 -7.32 6.17 12.07
CA VAL A 149 -6.07 5.43 12.08
C VAL A 149 -5.32 5.76 10.80
N LYS A 150 -4.14 6.36 10.90
CA LYS A 150 -3.20 6.51 9.79
C LYS A 150 -2.08 5.50 9.95
N VAL A 151 -1.75 4.81 8.86
CA VAL A 151 -0.61 3.90 8.77
C VAL A 151 0.37 4.44 7.75
N ARG A 152 1.65 4.38 8.08
CA ARG A 152 2.77 4.54 7.16
C ARG A 152 3.59 3.25 7.18
N VAL A 153 3.89 2.75 5.99
CA VAL A 153 4.77 1.60 5.80
C VAL A 153 5.98 2.06 5.00
N VAL A 154 7.18 1.72 5.47
CA VAL A 154 8.43 1.88 4.72
C VAL A 154 8.85 0.49 4.30
N TYR A 155 8.89 0.27 2.99
CA TYR A 155 9.31 -0.98 2.38
C TYR A 155 10.82 -1.18 2.51
N ASP A 156 11.29 -2.41 2.32
CA ASP A 156 12.73 -2.73 2.32
C ASP A 156 13.48 -2.09 1.14
N ASP A 157 12.80 -1.67 0.07
CA ASP A 157 13.33 -0.80 -1.00
C ASP A 157 13.26 0.71 -0.69
N LEU A 158 12.93 1.07 0.56
CA LEU A 158 12.73 2.43 1.08
C LEU A 158 11.60 3.22 0.41
N LYS A 159 10.78 2.61 -0.45
CA LYS A 159 9.54 3.25 -0.86
C LYS A 159 8.58 3.32 0.32
N VAL A 160 7.66 4.26 0.25
CA VAL A 160 6.72 4.52 1.32
C VAL A 160 5.31 4.45 0.77
N ASP A 161 4.42 3.77 1.50
CA ASP A 161 2.98 3.91 1.30
C ASP A 161 2.32 4.37 2.59
N GLU A 162 1.23 5.12 2.43
CA GLU A 162 0.38 5.57 3.53
C GLU A 162 -1.08 5.28 3.24
N ALA A 163 -1.86 5.06 4.30
CA ALA A 163 -3.31 5.00 4.24
C ALA A 163 -3.91 5.56 5.54
N THR A 164 -5.05 6.24 5.41
CA THR A 164 -5.82 6.76 6.55
C THR A 164 -7.21 6.16 6.51
N PHE A 165 -7.68 5.70 7.66
CA PHE A 165 -8.95 5.02 7.83
C PHE A 165 -9.79 5.73 8.89
N GLU A 166 -11.03 6.03 8.54
CA GLU A 166 -12.07 6.41 9.49
C GLU A 166 -12.55 5.17 10.24
N ARG A 167 -12.85 5.28 11.54
CA ARG A 167 -13.27 4.15 12.39
C ARG A 167 -14.35 3.30 11.71
N GLY A 168 -15.39 3.93 11.17
CA GLY A 168 -16.52 3.24 10.55
C GLY A 168 -16.15 2.34 9.37
N ALA A 169 -15.02 2.60 8.69
CA ALA A 169 -14.56 1.79 7.55
C ALA A 169 -13.79 0.53 7.98
N VAL A 170 -13.28 0.50 9.21
CA VAL A 170 -12.39 -0.56 9.72
C VAL A 170 -12.86 -1.17 11.04
N LEU A 171 -14.03 -0.75 11.54
CA LEU A 171 -14.66 -1.34 12.73
C LEU A 171 -15.20 -2.73 12.38
N ILE A 172 -14.72 -3.75 13.08
CA ILE A 172 -15.17 -5.14 12.94
C ILE A 172 -16.02 -5.58 14.15
N PRO A 173 -16.88 -6.60 13.99
CA PRO A 173 -17.72 -7.12 15.08
C PRO A 173 -16.96 -7.66 16.30
#